data_AF-A0AAD7U5T5-F1
#
_entry.id   AF-A0AAD7U5T5-F1
#
_cell.length_a   1.000
_cell.length_b   1.000
_cell.length_c   1.000
_cell.angle_alpha   90.00
_cell.angle_beta   90.00
_cell.angle_gamma   90.00
#
_symmetry.space_group_name_H-M   'P 1'
#
loop_
_entity.id
_entity.type
_entity.pdbx_description
1 polymer ?
#
loop_
_entity_poly.entity_id
_entity_poly.type
_entity_poly.pdbx_seq_one_letter_code
_entity_poly.pdbx_strand_id
1 'polypeptide(L)'
;MFCFFFLPLGFSLAASLRGIADAPSGTYKGDKTISGVKFKVEMKFSANENAPRTGTLDIEIKNPFDVECKTEPYTLDSDDHIQLDDYDDDDDCVYGGLNAVGAELDYIKYDDDDDKVTIKVKDGPIYLKVDLDHDDDDYQHDIIPGASLDARQA
;
A
#
# COMPACT_ATOMS: atom_id res chain seq x y z
N MET A 1 -47.05 -46.01 -9.11
CA MET A 1 -47.65 -44.71 -8.77
C MET A 1 -46.53 -43.71 -8.68
N PHE A 2 -46.59 -42.64 -9.49
CA PHE A 2 -45.60 -41.57 -9.59
C PHE A 2 -45.40 -40.83 -8.27
N CYS A 3 -44.16 -40.38 -8.01
CA CYS A 3 -43.95 -38.97 -7.67
C CYS A 3 -42.52 -38.54 -8.04
N PHE A 4 -42.46 -37.61 -8.99
CA PHE A 4 -41.34 -36.69 -9.21
C PHE A 4 -41.02 -35.95 -7.91
N PHE A 5 -39.75 -35.60 -7.67
CA PHE A 5 -39.40 -34.20 -7.41
C PHE A 5 -37.93 -33.98 -7.77
N PHE A 6 -37.77 -33.25 -8.87
CA PHE A 6 -36.57 -32.49 -9.24
C PHE A 6 -36.16 -31.60 -8.06
N LEU A 7 -34.87 -31.57 -7.71
CA LEU A 7 -34.28 -30.52 -6.88
C LEU A 7 -33.10 -29.91 -7.67
N PRO A 8 -33.14 -28.61 -7.99
CA PRO A 8 -32.15 -27.96 -8.85
C PRO A 8 -30.92 -27.50 -8.06
N LEU A 9 -29.80 -27.45 -8.78
CA LEU A 9 -28.77 -26.40 -8.73
C LEU A 9 -28.31 -25.95 -7.33
N GLY A 10 -27.42 -26.73 -6.73
CA GLY A 10 -26.47 -26.22 -5.73
C GLY A 10 -25.28 -25.57 -6.44
N PHE A 11 -25.46 -24.39 -7.03
CA PHE A 11 -24.32 -23.54 -7.37
C PHE A 11 -23.77 -23.01 -6.05
N SER A 12 -22.78 -23.72 -5.49
CA SER A 12 -22.07 -23.24 -4.31
C SER A 12 -21.34 -21.97 -4.72
N LEU A 13 -21.87 -20.82 -4.33
CA LEU A 13 -21.11 -19.58 -4.30
C LEU A 13 -20.09 -19.73 -3.17
N ALA A 14 -18.93 -20.29 -3.50
CA ALA A 14 -17.75 -20.13 -2.67
C ALA A 14 -17.39 -18.65 -2.75
N ALA A 15 -18.01 -17.82 -1.90
CA ALA A 15 -17.46 -16.53 -1.57
C ALA A 15 -16.08 -16.83 -0.98
N SER A 16 -15.04 -16.59 -1.77
CA SER A 16 -13.67 -16.64 -1.25
C SER A 16 -13.62 -15.59 -0.16
N LEU A 17 -13.52 -15.99 1.10
CA LEU A 17 -13.06 -15.11 2.17
C LEU A 17 -11.62 -14.77 1.80
N ARG A 18 -11.43 -13.72 1.00
CA ARG A 18 -10.16 -13.01 1.01
C ARG A 18 -10.02 -12.44 2.42
N GLY A 19 -8.87 -12.69 3.05
CA GLY A 19 -8.52 -11.97 4.27
C GLY A 19 -8.69 -10.49 4.02
N ILE A 20 -9.26 -9.77 4.98
CA ILE A 20 -9.29 -8.32 4.90
C ILE A 20 -7.84 -7.90 5.11
N ALA A 21 -7.15 -7.43 4.07
CA ALA A 21 -5.81 -6.87 4.22
C ALA A 21 -5.85 -5.78 5.30
N ASP A 22 -4.93 -5.84 6.25
CA ASP A 22 -4.81 -4.79 7.25
C ASP A 22 -4.26 -3.52 6.59
N ALA A 23 -4.51 -2.37 7.20
CA ALA A 23 -3.96 -1.12 6.68
C ALA A 23 -2.43 -1.14 6.81
N PRO A 24 -1.67 -0.65 5.81
CA PRO A 24 -0.21 -0.58 5.93
C PRO A 24 0.20 0.29 7.11
N SER A 25 1.37 0.01 7.67
CA SER A 25 1.93 0.77 8.77
C SER A 25 3.45 0.78 8.71
N GLY A 26 4.06 1.86 9.20
CA GLY A 26 5.51 2.03 9.12
C GLY A 26 5.94 2.83 7.90
N THR A 27 7.22 2.76 7.56
CA THR A 27 7.82 3.58 6.49
C THR A 27 8.13 2.69 5.30
N TYR A 28 7.87 3.14 4.09
CA TYR A 28 8.17 2.45 2.84
C TYR A 28 8.99 3.38 1.96
N LYS A 29 10.04 2.85 1.33
CA LYS A 29 10.97 3.63 0.51
C LYS A 29 11.27 2.93 -0.79
N GLY A 30 11.46 3.72 -1.84
CA GLY A 30 11.91 3.19 -3.11
C GLY A 30 12.40 4.30 -4.03
N ASP A 31 13.29 3.93 -4.93
CA ASP A 31 13.72 4.78 -6.02
C ASP A 31 13.86 4.00 -7.32
N LYS A 32 13.64 4.68 -8.44
CA LYS A 32 13.79 4.10 -9.77
C LYS A 32 14.26 5.15 -10.75
N THR A 33 15.06 4.73 -11.72
CA THR A 33 15.39 5.57 -12.88
C THR A 33 14.58 5.12 -14.08
N ILE A 34 13.78 6.03 -14.64
CA ILE A 34 12.87 5.77 -15.76
C ILE A 34 13.24 6.76 -16.86
N SER A 35 13.71 6.24 -17.99
CA SER A 35 14.17 7.07 -19.12
C SER A 35 15.22 8.14 -18.73
N GLY A 36 16.07 7.84 -17.75
CA GLY A 36 17.10 8.76 -17.24
C GLY A 36 16.63 9.74 -16.17
N VAL A 37 15.33 9.77 -15.86
CA VAL A 37 14.75 10.57 -14.77
C VAL A 37 14.73 9.72 -13.51
N LYS A 38 15.31 10.23 -12.42
CA LYS A 38 15.20 9.61 -11.09
C LYS A 38 13.85 9.93 -10.50
N PHE A 39 13.22 8.92 -9.91
CA PHE A 39 11.95 8.99 -9.20
C PHE A 39 12.12 8.33 -7.84
N LYS A 40 12.13 9.13 -6.76
CA LYS A 40 12.29 8.65 -5.39
C LYS A 40 11.02 8.95 -4.60
N VAL A 41 10.53 7.97 -3.86
CA VAL A 41 9.37 8.12 -3.00
C VAL A 41 9.63 7.52 -1.62
N GLU A 42 9.14 8.21 -0.61
CA GLU A 42 9.05 7.74 0.76
C GLU A 42 7.62 7.96 1.24
N MET A 43 7.06 6.94 1.90
CA MET A 43 5.70 6.95 2.43
C MET A 43 5.72 6.43 3.85
N LYS A 44 5.12 7.14 4.80
CA LYS A 44 4.99 6.68 6.18
C LYS A 44 3.52 6.59 6.57
N PHE A 45 3.07 5.38 6.80
CA PHE A 45 1.69 5.07 7.17
C PHE A 45 1.52 4.97 8.68
N SER A 46 0.47 5.61 9.17
CA SER A 46 -0.04 5.47 10.53
C SER A 46 -1.45 4.90 10.47
N ALA A 47 -1.58 3.60 10.69
CA ALA A 47 -2.88 2.91 10.67
C ALA A 47 -3.76 3.35 11.86
N ASN A 48 -5.08 3.43 11.62
CA ASN A 48 -6.06 3.71 12.65
C ASN A 48 -6.55 2.41 13.32
N GLU A 49 -6.12 2.16 14.55
CA GLU A 49 -6.51 0.98 15.33
C GLU A 49 -8.02 0.87 15.60
N ASN A 50 -8.76 1.98 15.50
CA ASN A 50 -10.20 2.04 15.76
C ASN A 50 -11.06 1.94 14.49
N ALA A 51 -10.45 2.03 13.31
CA ALA A 51 -11.12 2.00 12.01
C ALA A 51 -10.24 1.24 11.00
N PRO A 52 -10.46 -0.08 10.85
CA PRO A 52 -9.69 -0.91 9.93
C PRO A 52 -9.67 -0.30 8.54
N ARG A 53 -8.52 -0.41 7.84
CA ARG A 53 -8.33 0.11 6.48
C ARG A 53 -8.35 1.63 6.35
N THR A 54 -8.17 2.37 7.43
CA THR A 54 -7.99 3.84 7.39
C THR A 54 -6.75 4.26 8.15
N GLY A 55 -6.25 5.46 7.89
CA GLY A 55 -5.11 6.01 8.60
C GLY A 55 -4.68 7.37 8.09
N THR A 56 -3.44 7.74 8.41
CA THR A 56 -2.77 8.91 7.84
C THR A 56 -1.47 8.51 7.16
N LEU A 57 -1.09 9.27 6.14
CA LEU A 57 0.08 9.07 5.30
C LEU A 57 0.93 10.35 5.28
N ASP A 58 2.20 10.24 5.64
CA ASP A 58 3.19 11.23 5.22
C ASP A 58 3.80 10.75 3.90
N ILE A 59 3.76 11.57 2.86
CA ILE A 59 4.28 11.24 1.53
C ILE A 59 5.31 12.27 1.09
N GLU A 60 6.46 11.77 0.63
CA GLU A 60 7.52 12.57 0.05
C GLU A 60 7.88 12.01 -1.33
N ILE A 61 7.68 12.82 -2.37
CA ILE A 61 8.02 12.48 -3.75
C ILE A 61 9.11 13.44 -4.22
N LYS A 62 10.31 12.92 -4.49
CA LYS A 62 11.48 13.71 -4.90
C LYS A 62 12.03 13.24 -6.23
N ASN A 63 12.31 14.23 -7.08
CA ASN A 63 12.79 14.08 -8.45
C ASN A 63 11.78 13.30 -9.31
N PRO A 64 11.36 13.80 -10.48
CA PRO A 64 11.49 15.17 -10.93
C PRO A 64 10.62 16.16 -10.12
N PHE A 65 9.80 15.66 -9.21
CA PHE A 65 8.87 16.43 -8.41
C PHE A 65 9.48 16.87 -7.07
N ASP A 66 8.79 17.77 -6.37
CA ASP A 66 9.13 18.21 -5.02
C ASP A 66 7.82 18.31 -4.20
N VAL A 67 7.26 17.14 -3.86
CA VAL A 67 6.03 17.02 -3.08
C VAL A 67 6.41 16.52 -1.69
N GLU A 68 5.91 17.19 -0.66
CA GLU A 68 6.05 16.75 0.72
C GLU A 68 4.76 17.10 1.47
N CYS A 69 3.98 16.07 1.74
CA CYS A 69 2.67 16.17 2.38
C CYS A 69 2.69 15.34 3.65
N LYS A 70 2.10 15.87 4.72
CA LYS A 70 2.13 15.26 6.05
C LYS A 70 0.71 15.04 6.51
N THR A 71 0.47 13.87 7.09
CA THR A 71 -0.82 13.53 7.71
C THR A 71 -1.98 13.54 6.70
N GLU A 72 -1.74 13.10 5.47
CA GLU A 72 -2.77 12.94 4.44
C GLU A 72 -3.72 11.80 4.87
N PRO A 73 -5.03 12.03 5.01
CA PRO A 73 -5.97 10.98 5.36
C PRO A 73 -6.11 9.99 4.21
N TYR A 74 -6.16 8.69 4.54
CA TYR A 74 -6.34 7.67 3.51
C TYR A 74 -7.30 6.56 3.93
N THR A 75 -7.87 5.93 2.91
CA THR A 75 -8.65 4.70 2.99
C THR A 75 -8.08 3.63 2.05
N LEU A 76 -7.91 2.41 2.55
CA LEU A 76 -7.53 1.24 1.75
C LEU A 76 -8.80 0.56 1.22
N ASP A 77 -9.06 0.65 -0.09
CA ASP A 77 -10.25 0.09 -0.72
C ASP A 77 -10.19 -1.43 -0.90
N SER A 78 -11.26 -2.08 -1.38
CA SER A 78 -11.34 -3.54 -1.48
C SER A 78 -10.38 -4.20 -2.48
N ASP A 79 -9.72 -3.41 -3.34
CA ASP A 79 -8.72 -3.87 -4.32
C ASP A 79 -7.28 -3.54 -3.88
N ASP A 80 -7.15 -3.14 -2.61
CA ASP A 80 -5.94 -2.74 -1.91
C ASP A 80 -5.28 -1.48 -2.48
N HIS A 81 -6.09 -0.61 -3.09
CA HIS A 81 -5.65 0.73 -3.45
C HIS A 81 -5.78 1.68 -2.25
N ILE A 82 -4.74 2.48 -2.07
CA ILE A 82 -4.73 3.56 -1.07
C ILE A 82 -5.33 4.79 -1.75
N GLN A 83 -6.52 5.16 -1.31
CA GLN A 83 -7.25 6.34 -1.72
C GLN A 83 -6.92 7.45 -0.72
N LEU A 84 -6.44 8.60 -1.20
CA LEU A 84 -6.32 9.79 -0.35
C LEU A 84 -7.72 10.42 -0.28
N ASP A 85 -8.24 10.58 0.94
CA ASP A 85 -9.67 10.86 1.14
C ASP A 85 -10.11 12.22 0.57
N ASP A 86 -9.16 13.15 0.39
CA ASP A 86 -9.33 14.52 -0.08
C ASP A 86 -8.66 14.83 -1.43
N TYR A 87 -8.17 13.83 -2.17
CA TYR A 87 -7.43 14.03 -3.43
C TYR A 87 -8.14 14.87 -4.51
N ASP A 88 -9.47 14.87 -4.52
CA ASP A 88 -10.29 15.63 -5.48
C ASP A 88 -10.50 17.11 -5.06
N ASP A 89 -9.98 17.53 -3.91
CA ASP A 89 -9.99 18.92 -3.46
C ASP A 89 -8.78 19.68 -4.05
N ASP A 90 -8.99 20.89 -4.56
CA ASP A 90 -7.91 21.72 -5.12
C ASP A 90 -6.90 22.15 -4.01
N ASP A 91 -7.31 22.08 -2.74
CA ASP A 91 -6.45 22.35 -1.58
C ASP A 91 -5.64 21.11 -1.11
N ASP A 92 -5.84 19.93 -1.71
CA ASP A 92 -5.08 18.70 -1.41
C ASP A 92 -3.59 18.87 -1.75
N CYS A 93 -2.72 18.44 -0.84
CA CYS A 93 -1.30 18.67 -0.96
C CYS A 93 -0.66 17.85 -2.09
N VAL A 94 -1.07 16.58 -2.25
CA VAL A 94 -0.51 15.67 -3.26
C VAL A 94 -0.97 16.07 -4.65
N TYR A 95 -2.27 16.30 -4.81
CA TYR A 95 -2.88 16.82 -6.02
C TYR A 95 -2.26 18.16 -6.39
N GLY A 96 -2.22 19.14 -5.48
CA GLY A 96 -1.63 20.45 -5.72
C GLY A 96 -0.15 20.37 -6.12
N GLY A 97 0.62 19.55 -5.43
CA GLY A 97 2.05 19.34 -5.70
C GLY A 97 2.36 18.72 -7.06
N LEU A 98 1.56 17.72 -7.49
CA LEU A 98 1.71 17.07 -8.79
C LEU A 98 1.12 17.92 -9.92
N ASN A 99 -0.05 18.51 -9.72
CA ASN A 99 -0.77 19.28 -10.73
C ASN A 99 -0.02 20.57 -11.09
N ALA A 100 0.68 21.19 -10.14
CA ALA A 100 1.52 22.38 -10.38
C ALA A 100 2.57 22.18 -11.49
N VAL A 101 2.95 20.93 -11.77
CA VAL A 101 3.90 20.55 -12.82
C VAL A 101 3.27 19.71 -13.94
N GLY A 102 1.94 19.60 -13.97
CA GLY A 102 1.19 18.85 -14.98
C GLY A 102 1.22 17.33 -14.81
N ALA A 103 1.57 16.85 -13.61
CA ALA A 103 1.52 15.44 -13.25
C ALA A 103 0.23 15.12 -12.46
N GLU A 104 -0.15 13.85 -12.44
CA GLU A 104 -1.30 13.34 -11.68
C GLU A 104 -0.94 12.00 -11.03
N LEU A 105 -1.42 11.77 -9.81
CA LEU A 105 -1.39 10.46 -9.19
C LEU A 105 -2.30 9.52 -9.99
N ASP A 106 -1.76 8.40 -10.45
CA ASP A 106 -2.55 7.36 -11.15
C ASP A 106 -3.10 6.36 -10.11
N TYR A 107 -2.22 5.82 -9.27
CA TYR A 107 -2.63 5.05 -8.09
C TYR A 107 -1.52 4.89 -7.06
N ILE A 108 -1.93 4.55 -5.85
CA ILE A 108 -1.10 3.91 -4.83
C ILE A 108 -1.77 2.56 -4.51
N LYS A 109 -0.98 1.49 -4.42
CA LYS A 109 -1.47 0.15 -4.14
C LYS A 109 -0.62 -0.51 -3.07
N TYR A 110 -1.25 -1.12 -2.08
CA TYR A 110 -0.60 -1.94 -1.08
C TYR A 110 -0.72 -3.43 -1.45
N ASP A 111 0.36 -4.17 -1.26
CA ASP A 111 0.41 -5.62 -1.37
C ASP A 111 0.77 -6.19 0.00
N ASP A 112 -0.24 -6.72 0.69
CA ASP A 112 -0.11 -7.28 2.03
C ASP A 112 0.64 -8.61 2.06
N ASP A 113 0.67 -9.34 0.93
CA ASP A 113 1.37 -10.63 0.85
C ASP A 113 2.90 -10.42 0.85
N ASP A 114 3.36 -9.35 0.19
CA ASP A 114 4.79 -9.01 0.05
C ASP A 114 5.24 -7.85 0.96
N ASP A 115 4.32 -7.22 1.69
CA ASP A 115 4.50 -5.98 2.45
C ASP A 115 5.17 -4.87 1.63
N LYS A 116 4.53 -4.52 0.51
CA LYS A 116 5.04 -3.53 -0.47
C LYS A 116 4.00 -2.51 -0.83
N VAL A 117 4.48 -1.29 -1.09
CA VAL A 117 3.63 -0.22 -1.62
C VAL A 117 4.09 0.14 -3.02
N THR A 118 3.17 0.14 -3.98
CA THR A 118 3.43 0.59 -5.35
C THR A 118 2.80 1.95 -5.55
N ILE A 119 3.57 2.93 -6.01
CA ILE A 119 3.05 4.21 -6.48
C ILE A 119 3.30 4.38 -7.97
N LYS A 120 2.29 4.91 -8.65
CA LYS A 120 2.37 5.30 -10.05
C LYS A 120 1.87 6.73 -10.22
N VAL A 121 2.72 7.58 -10.76
CA VAL A 121 2.42 8.97 -11.13
C VAL A 121 2.49 9.07 -12.64
N LYS A 122 1.53 9.75 -13.24
CA LYS A 122 1.53 10.06 -14.66
C LYS A 122 2.02 11.49 -14.87
N ASP A 123 2.96 11.66 -15.79
CA ASP A 123 3.53 12.93 -16.18
C ASP A 123 3.40 13.05 -17.70
N GLY A 124 2.37 13.75 -18.16
CA GLY A 124 1.98 13.81 -19.56
C GLY A 124 1.78 12.41 -20.19
N PRO A 125 2.61 11.99 -21.18
CA PRO A 125 2.51 10.66 -21.80
C PRO A 125 3.31 9.56 -21.08
N ILE A 126 4.06 9.88 -20.02
CA ILE A 126 4.95 8.95 -19.32
C ILE A 126 4.31 8.55 -17.98
N TYR A 127 4.56 7.32 -17.56
CA TYR A 127 4.24 6.86 -16.20
C TYR A 127 5.51 6.59 -15.42
N LEU A 128 5.65 7.25 -14.28
CA LEU A 128 6.68 6.99 -13.30
C LEU A 128 6.12 6.02 -12.25
N LYS A 129 6.60 4.78 -12.28
CA LYS A 129 6.19 3.71 -11.36
C LYS A 129 7.38 3.27 -10.51
N VAL A 130 7.23 3.24 -9.20
CA VAL A 130 8.20 2.66 -8.27
C VAL A 130 7.47 1.77 -7.26
N ASP A 131 8.12 0.67 -6.93
CA ASP A 131 7.69 -0.23 -5.85
C ASP A 131 8.56 0.16 -4.63
N LEU A 132 7.92 0.32 -3.48
CA LEU A 132 8.50 0.73 -2.22
C LEU A 132 8.55 -0.48 -1.31
N ASP A 133 9.74 -0.78 -0.81
CA ASP A 133 9.94 -1.81 0.19
C ASP A 133 9.69 -1.19 1.57
N HIS A 134 9.13 -1.98 2.49
CA HIS A 134 9.04 -1.59 3.90
C HIS A 134 10.46 -1.34 4.43
N ASP A 135 10.68 -0.15 4.97
CA ASP A 135 11.91 0.26 5.62
C ASP A 135 11.93 -0.30 7.04
N ASP A 136 11.94 -1.63 7.11
CA ASP A 136 12.33 -2.35 8.31
C ASP A 136 13.79 -1.98 8.57
N ASP A 137 14.03 -1.15 9.60
CA ASP A 137 15.37 -0.97 10.14
C ASP A 137 15.99 -2.35 10.33
N ASP A 138 16.93 -2.72 9.45
CA ASP A 138 17.73 -3.95 9.43
C ASP A 138 17.70 -4.63 10.81
N TYR A 139 16.75 -5.55 11.02
CA TYR A 139 16.79 -6.42 12.18
C TYR A 139 17.98 -7.32 11.89
N GLN A 140 19.18 -6.83 12.21
CA GLN A 140 20.33 -7.67 12.43
C GLN A 140 19.86 -8.72 13.40
N HIS A 141 19.58 -9.88 12.83
CA HIS A 141 19.54 -11.10 13.55
C HIS A 141 20.98 -11.30 14.03
N ASP A 142 21.33 -10.64 15.14
CA ASP A 142 22.40 -11.07 16.02
C ASP A 142 22.03 -12.49 16.41
N ILE A 143 22.50 -13.44 15.59
CA ILE A 143 22.66 -14.82 15.96
C ILE A 143 23.52 -14.75 17.21
N ILE A 144 22.91 -14.88 18.40
CA ILE A 144 23.68 -15.29 19.58
C ILE A 144 24.22 -16.68 19.23
N PRO A 145 25.52 -16.86 18.95
CA PRO A 145 26.06 -18.18 18.74
C PRO A 145 26.22 -18.78 20.14
N GLY A 146 25.23 -19.55 20.61
CA GLY A 146 25.39 -20.31 21.85
C GLY A 146 24.18 -20.63 22.71
N ALA A 147 22.95 -20.26 22.35
CA ALA A 147 21.78 -20.72 23.11
C ALA A 147 21.41 -22.17 22.74
N SER A 148 22.10 -23.11 23.39
CA SER A 148 21.76 -24.54 23.39
C SER A 148 20.33 -24.73 23.92
N LEU A 149 19.44 -25.25 23.07
CA LEU A 149 18.11 -25.74 23.41
C LEU A 149 18.23 -27.05 24.21
N ASP A 150 18.65 -26.98 25.47
CA ASP A 150 18.56 -28.10 26.42
C ASP A 150 18.11 -27.58 27.79
N ALA A 151 16.81 -27.31 27.94
CA ALA A 151 16.11 -27.35 29.23
C ALA A 151 14.60 -27.10 29.05
N ARG A 152 13.89 -28.07 28.48
CA ARG A 152 12.44 -28.21 28.72
C ARG A 152 12.10 -29.69 28.92
N GLN A 153 12.34 -30.19 30.13
CA GLN A 153 11.57 -31.24 30.80
C GLN A 153 12.10 -31.43 32.23
N ALA A 154 11.43 -30.76 33.17
CA ALA A 154 11.31 -31.18 34.56
C ALA A 154 9.95 -30.70 35.07
#